data_AF-A0A3C0E9V2-F1
#
_entry.id   AF-A0A3C0E9V2-F1
#
_cell.length_a   1.000
_cell.length_b   1.000
_cell.length_c   1.000
_cell.angle_alpha   90.00
_cell.angle_beta   90.00
_cell.angle_gamma   90.00
#
_symmetry.space_group_name_H-M   'P 1'
#
loop_
_entity.id
_entity.type
_entity.pdbx_description
1 polymer ?
#
loop_
_entity_poly.entity_id
_entity_poly.type
_entity_poly.pdbx_seq_one_letter_code
_entity_poly.pdbx_strand_id
1 'polypeptide(L)'
;MSNADRLLEGALDIHVHCAPDPKVERRGSAIEMAEQAKAMGMQGMVLKSHEYPTHPVAYTASQAVPDITLIGGIALDYEVGGLNATAVESSAKMGSR
;
A
#
# COMPACT_ATOMS: atom_id res chain seq x y z
N MET A 1 0.92 7.29 -25.74
CA MET A 1 1.29 7.62 -24.35
C MET A 1 1.49 9.11 -24.24
N SER A 2 0.83 9.73 -23.27
CA SER A 2 1.04 11.11 -22.89
C SER A 2 2.41 11.28 -22.20
N ASN A 3 2.88 12.52 -22.05
CA ASN A 3 4.06 12.79 -21.22
C ASN A 3 3.86 12.34 -19.76
N ALA A 4 2.62 12.37 -19.26
CA ALA A 4 2.30 11.91 -17.91
C ALA A 4 2.42 10.38 -17.80
N ASP A 5 1.97 9.63 -18.81
CA ASP A 5 2.05 8.15 -18.81
C ASP A 5 3.52 7.71 -18.72
N ARG A 6 4.40 8.38 -19.45
CA ARG A 6 5.85 8.10 -19.44
C ARG A 6 6.53 8.37 -18.09
N LEU A 7 5.96 9.23 -17.26
CA LEU A 7 6.48 9.49 -15.91
C LEU A 7 6.11 8.37 -14.93
N LEU A 8 5.07 7.59 -15.23
CA LEU A 8 4.63 6.48 -14.38
C LEU A 8 5.45 5.20 -14.62
N GLU A 9 6.03 5.02 -15.80
CA GLU A 9 6.90 3.89 -16.10
C GLU A 9 8.07 3.81 -15.10
N GLY A 10 8.16 2.71 -14.36
CA GLY A 10 9.17 2.49 -13.32
C GLY A 10 8.96 3.32 -12.04
N ALA A 11 7.88 4.11 -11.94
CA ALA A 11 7.60 4.93 -10.77
C ALA A 11 7.10 4.09 -9.58
N LEU A 12 7.29 4.62 -8.37
CA LEU A 12 6.73 4.09 -7.13
C LEU A 12 5.83 5.16 -6.50
N ASP A 13 4.54 4.85 -6.32
CA ASP A 13 3.66 5.71 -5.53
C ASP A 13 3.81 5.39 -4.04
N ILE A 14 4.32 6.34 -3.26
CA ILE A 14 4.70 6.11 -1.87
C ILE A 14 3.55 6.34 -0.87
N HIS A 15 2.33 6.66 -1.31
CA HIS A 15 1.23 6.96 -0.39
C HIS A 15 -0.14 6.62 -0.99
N VAL A 16 -0.49 5.33 -0.97
CA VAL A 16 -1.76 4.84 -1.55
C VAL A 16 -2.71 4.37 -0.45
N HIS A 17 -3.94 4.89 -0.44
CA HIS A 17 -5.00 4.44 0.46
C HIS A 17 -6.00 3.56 -0.30
N CYS A 18 -6.19 2.33 0.17
CA CYS A 18 -7.04 1.33 -0.48
C CYS A 18 -8.34 1.07 0.28
N ALA A 19 -9.37 0.65 -0.44
CA ALA A 19 -10.60 0.12 0.15
C ALA A 19 -10.31 -1.24 0.85
N PRO A 20 -11.07 -1.59 1.89
CA PRO A 20 -12.07 -0.76 2.56
C PRO A 20 -11.43 0.32 3.46
N ASP A 21 -12.15 1.42 3.66
CA ASP A 21 -11.74 2.53 4.53
C ASP A 21 -12.96 3.07 5.29
N PRO A 22 -12.86 3.31 6.61
CA PRO A 22 -14.01 3.68 7.42
C PRO A 22 -14.39 5.17 7.33
N LYS A 23 -13.54 6.04 6.76
CA LYS A 23 -13.76 7.49 6.71
C LYS A 23 -14.26 7.95 5.35
N VAL A 24 -13.76 7.36 4.28
CA VAL A 24 -14.08 7.77 2.90
C VAL A 24 -14.13 6.58 1.96
N GLU A 25 -14.98 6.67 0.94
CA GLU A 25 -14.96 5.69 -0.16
C GLU A 25 -13.66 5.83 -0.96
N ARG A 26 -12.93 4.73 -1.13
CA ARG A 26 -11.66 4.69 -1.87
C ARG A 26 -11.90 4.26 -3.31
N ARG A 27 -10.95 4.61 -4.18
CA ARG A 27 -11.03 4.33 -5.63
C ARG A 27 -11.02 2.84 -5.99
N GLY A 28 -10.57 1.99 -5.08
CA GLY A 28 -10.52 0.55 -5.28
C GLY A 28 -9.80 -0.16 -4.15
N SER A 29 -9.88 -1.49 -4.16
CA SER A 29 -9.09 -2.38 -3.32
C SER A 29 -7.60 -2.33 -3.67
N ALA A 30 -6.76 -2.90 -2.81
CA ALA A 30 -5.33 -3.01 -3.05
C ALA A 30 -5.00 -3.83 -4.31
N ILE A 31 -5.82 -4.83 -4.63
CA ILE A 31 -5.64 -5.68 -5.83
C ILE A 31 -5.95 -4.87 -7.08
N GLU A 32 -7.12 -4.22 -7.16
CA GLU A 32 -7.52 -3.44 -8.33
C GLU A 32 -6.54 -2.30 -8.62
N MET A 33 -6.04 -1.64 -7.57
CA MET A 33 -5.05 -0.57 -7.73
C MET A 33 -3.67 -1.11 -8.14
N ALA A 34 -3.25 -2.27 -7.63
CA ALA A 34 -2.01 -2.91 -8.05
C ALA A 34 -2.06 -3.35 -9.52
N GLU A 35 -3.19 -3.91 -9.98
CA GLU A 35 -3.40 -4.26 -11.40
C GLU A 35 -3.31 -3.03 -12.30
N GLN A 36 -3.93 -1.92 -11.90
CA GLN A 36 -3.85 -0.65 -12.64
C GLN A 36 -2.41 -0.12 -12.70
N ALA A 37 -1.70 -0.10 -11.57
CA ALA A 37 -0.32 0.36 -11.51
C ALA A 37 0.61 -0.51 -12.38
N LYS A 38 0.42 -1.84 -12.34
CA LYS A 38 1.15 -2.78 -13.21
C LYS A 38 0.87 -2.50 -14.69
N ALA A 39 -0.40 -2.29 -15.05
CA ALA A 39 -0.79 -1.98 -16.42
C ALA A 39 -0.21 -0.65 -16.93
N MET A 40 0.06 0.30 -16.02
CA MET A 40 0.73 1.58 -16.32
C MET A 40 2.27 1.47 -16.34
N GLY A 41 2.83 0.28 -16.14
CA GLY A 41 4.28 0.07 -16.12
C GLY A 41 4.97 0.58 -14.86
N MET A 42 4.22 0.87 -13.79
CA MET A 42 4.80 1.31 -12.52
C MET A 42 5.58 0.19 -11.85
N GLN A 43 6.60 0.56 -11.09
CA GLN A 43 7.38 -0.39 -10.29
C GLN A 43 6.61 -0.88 -9.06
N GLY A 44 5.71 -0.06 -8.51
CA GLY A 44 4.97 -0.44 -7.31
C GLY A 44 4.27 0.69 -6.57
N MET A 45 3.84 0.36 -5.36
CA MET A 45 3.14 1.25 -4.46
C MET A 45 3.37 0.92 -2.98
N VAL A 46 3.29 1.94 -2.14
CA VAL A 46 3.30 1.84 -0.67
C VAL A 46 1.90 2.11 -0.15
N LEU A 47 1.32 1.10 0.50
CA LEU A 47 -0.02 1.15 1.06
C LEU A 47 0.00 1.86 2.43
N LYS A 48 -0.89 2.83 2.62
CA LYS A 48 -1.06 3.59 3.86
C LYS A 48 -2.52 3.51 4.33
N SER A 49 -2.68 3.43 5.64
CA SER A 49 -3.92 3.66 6.38
C SER A 49 -3.55 4.25 7.75
N HIS A 50 -4.43 5.08 8.32
CA HIS A 50 -4.31 5.52 9.72
C HIS A 50 -4.99 4.53 10.68
N GLU A 51 -5.80 3.62 10.15
CA GLU A 51 -6.76 2.82 10.89
C GLU A 51 -6.27 1.39 11.13
N TYR A 52 -5.32 0.92 10.34
CA TYR A 52 -4.80 -0.45 10.45
C TYR A 52 -3.37 -0.59 9.85
N PRO A 53 -2.60 -1.62 10.25
CA PRO A 53 -1.34 -1.97 9.61
C PRO A 53 -1.58 -2.50 8.19
N THR A 54 -0.94 -1.90 7.20
CA THR A 54 -1.18 -2.21 5.78
C THR A 54 -0.31 -3.34 5.24
N HIS A 55 0.71 -3.78 5.96
CA HIS A 55 1.59 -4.84 5.48
C HIS A 55 0.91 -6.19 5.22
N PRO A 56 0.00 -6.69 6.08
CA PRO A 56 -0.77 -7.90 5.76
C PRO A 56 -1.60 -7.78 4.46
N VAL A 57 -2.10 -6.57 4.16
CA VAL A 57 -2.82 -6.29 2.91
C VAL A 57 -1.86 -6.30 1.73
N ALA A 58 -0.71 -5.62 1.84
CA ALA A 58 0.33 -5.61 0.79
C ALA A 58 0.84 -7.02 0.48
N TYR A 59 1.14 -7.83 1.50
CA TYR A 59 1.57 -9.22 1.37
C TYR A 59 0.53 -10.06 0.63
N THR A 60 -0.75 -9.93 1.00
CA THR A 60 -1.82 -10.73 0.38
C THR A 60 -2.08 -10.29 -1.05
N ALA A 61 -2.13 -8.97 -1.30
CA ALA A 61 -2.31 -8.42 -2.63
C ALA A 61 -1.14 -8.77 -3.57
N SER A 62 0.09 -8.85 -3.06
CA SER A 62 1.25 -9.25 -3.88
C SER A 62 1.21 -10.72 -4.29
N GLN A 63 0.45 -11.57 -3.58
CA GLN A 63 0.21 -12.95 -4.04
C GLN A 63 -0.79 -12.98 -5.21
N ALA A 64 -1.76 -12.07 -5.22
CA ALA A 64 -2.77 -11.99 -6.27
C ALA A 64 -2.24 -11.28 -7.53
N VAL A 65 -1.38 -10.27 -7.35
CA VAL A 65 -0.83 -9.45 -8.44
C VAL A 65 0.70 -9.56 -8.42
N PRO A 66 1.28 -10.58 -9.08
CA PRO A 66 2.73 -10.72 -9.16
C PRO A 66 3.35 -9.62 -10.04
N ASP A 67 4.68 -9.50 -9.99
CA ASP A 67 5.50 -8.56 -10.79
C ASP A 67 5.23 -7.07 -10.55
N ILE A 68 4.66 -6.73 -9.38
CA ILE A 68 4.59 -5.35 -8.90
C ILE A 68 4.99 -5.30 -7.43
N THR A 69 5.76 -4.27 -7.06
CA THR A 69 6.23 -4.11 -5.68
C THR A 69 5.13 -3.49 -4.83
N LEU A 70 4.54 -4.26 -3.92
CA LEU A 70 3.61 -3.73 -2.91
C LEU A 70 4.30 -3.71 -1.56
N ILE A 71 4.35 -2.53 -0.96
CA ILE A 71 4.94 -2.31 0.36
C ILE A 71 3.82 -1.85 1.29
N GLY A 72 3.82 -2.33 2.53
CA GLY A 72 2.93 -1.84 3.55
C GLY A 72 3.71 -1.55 4.83
N GLY A 73 3.08 -0.83 5.73
CA GLY A 73 3.67 -0.40 7.00
C GLY A 73 2.63 -0.29 8.10
N ILE A 74 3.03 0.38 9.19
CA ILE A 74 2.15 0.75 10.28
C ILE A 74 2.39 2.21 10.63
N ALA A 75 1.31 2.97 10.77
CA ALA A 75 1.36 4.30 11.34
C ALA A 75 0.68 4.25 12.71
N LEU A 76 1.32 4.85 13.72
CA LEU A 76 0.89 4.80 15.11
C LEU A 76 -0.13 5.91 15.43
N ASP A 77 -1.12 6.03 14.56
CA ASP A 77 -2.28 6.92 14.72
C ASP A 77 -3.19 6.44 15.87
N TYR A 78 -4.17 7.26 16.26
CA TYR A 78 -5.03 6.96 17.42
C TYR A 78 -5.85 5.67 17.23
N GLU A 79 -6.30 5.42 16.01
CA GLU A 79 -7.12 4.26 15.62
C GLU A 79 -6.37 2.92 15.78
N VAL A 80 -5.04 2.94 15.77
CA VAL A 80 -4.21 1.75 16.08
C VAL A 80 -3.72 1.72 17.54
N GLY A 81 -4.21 2.62 18.39
CA GLY A 81 -3.86 2.72 19.81
C GLY A 81 -2.73 3.70 20.12
N GLY A 82 -2.24 4.48 19.15
CA GLY A 82 -1.18 5.48 19.35
C GLY A 82 0.23 4.89 19.43
N LEU A 83 1.14 5.65 20.06
CA LEU A 83 2.57 5.30 20.12
C LEU A 83 2.80 3.94 20.80
N ASN A 84 3.27 2.95 20.02
CA ASN A 84 3.51 1.59 20.49
C ASN A 84 4.71 0.97 19.77
N ALA A 85 5.87 0.94 20.43
CA ALA A 85 7.11 0.39 19.85
C ALA A 85 7.00 -1.12 19.53
N THR A 86 6.28 -1.88 20.36
CA THR A 86 6.06 -3.32 20.14
C THR A 86 5.25 -3.59 18.87
N ALA A 87 4.28 -2.72 18.55
CA ALA A 87 3.54 -2.81 17.30
C ALA A 87 4.43 -2.55 16.07
N VAL A 88 5.34 -1.57 16.16
CA VAL A 88 6.33 -1.28 15.11
C VAL A 88 7.27 -2.46 14.91
N GLU A 89 7.85 -2.99 15.99
CA GLU A 89 8.77 -4.13 15.92
C GLU A 89 8.08 -5.37 15.33
N SER A 90 6.85 -5.66 15.76
CA SER A 90 6.08 -6.79 15.22
C SER A 90 5.78 -6.60 13.73
N SER A 91 5.44 -5.38 13.32
CA SER A 91 5.22 -5.04 11.91
C SER A 91 6.51 -5.21 11.09
N ALA A 92 7.64 -4.69 11.57
CA ALA A 92 8.94 -4.82 10.92
C ALA A 92 9.37 -6.29 10.76
N LYS A 93 9.13 -7.14 11.77
CA LYS A 93 9.36 -8.59 11.69
C LYS A 93 8.53 -9.30 10.63
N MET A 94 7.35 -8.78 10.28
CA MET A 94 6.54 -9.31 9.17
C MET A 94 7.05 -8.85 7.79
N GLY A 95 7.90 -7.82 7.73
CA GLY A 95 8.43 -7.26 6.48
C GLY A 95 7.99 -5.83 6.19
N SER A 96 7.25 -5.18 7.11
CA SER A 96 6.91 -3.76 6.99
C SER A 96 8.17 -2.90 6.91
N ARG A 97 8.17 -1.93 5.99
CA ARG A 97 9.28 -1.00 5.76
C ARG A 97 8.82 0.27 5.08
#